data_AF-A0A2S5GTI5-F1
#
_entry.id   AF-A0A2S5GTI5-F1
#
_cell.length_a   1.000
_cell.length_b   1.000
_cell.length_c   1.000
_cell.angle_alpha   90.00
_cell.angle_beta   90.00
_cell.angle_gamma   90.00
#
_symmetry.space_group_name_H-M   'P 1'
#
loop_
_entity.id
_entity.type
_entity.pdbx_description
1 polymer ?
#
loop_
_entity_poly.entity_id
_entity_poly.type
_entity_poly.pdbx_seq_one_letter_code
_entity_poly.pdbx_strand_id
1 'polypeptide(L)'
;MPLWRRWLAWLCFVSLACLGGLWSANAMAQDFNRAAELVRYRAWFQAFTQDLDALAATRGPLTEAQLDERFARSVVPGSRAASFLRQTFTRRGDDGLYYPQAGSRAVFTGVLASAIPAGQGGVYPETTPAVDVGDLTVWYLHVDVGDMANTYLLSPEHFKPYRLPPPGKLERDAYPFLLMDTRDQALRLGGISSELWGLIVYLHNAAY
;
A
#
# COMPACT_ATOMS: atom_id res chain seq x y z
N MET A 1 -16.98 -64.60 -3.71
CA MET A 1 -17.00 -63.31 -2.97
C MET A 1 -17.90 -62.32 -3.70
N PRO A 2 -18.92 -61.73 -3.05
CA PRO A 2 -20.02 -61.07 -3.75
C PRO A 2 -19.63 -59.67 -4.28
N LEU A 3 -19.97 -59.41 -5.55
CA LEU A 3 -19.70 -58.17 -6.29
C LEU A 3 -20.23 -56.89 -5.62
N TRP A 4 -21.22 -57.01 -4.72
CA TRP A 4 -21.83 -55.89 -3.98
C TRP A 4 -20.84 -55.16 -3.04
N ARG A 5 -19.84 -55.87 -2.48
CA ARG A 5 -18.87 -55.27 -1.54
C ARG A 5 -17.89 -54.32 -2.20
N ARG A 6 -17.66 -54.44 -3.52
CA ARG A 6 -16.73 -53.59 -4.28
C ARG A 6 -17.35 -52.24 -4.64
N TRP A 7 -18.68 -52.16 -4.73
CA TRP A 7 -19.42 -50.93 -5.06
C TRP A 7 -19.52 -49.97 -3.87
N LEU A 8 -19.74 -50.50 -2.65
CA LEU A 8 -19.75 -49.71 -1.42
C LEU A 8 -18.37 -49.10 -1.09
N ALA A 9 -17.29 -49.83 -1.35
CA ALA A 9 -15.93 -49.34 -1.15
C ALA A 9 -15.57 -48.18 -2.11
N TRP A 10 -16.11 -48.21 -3.34
CA TRP A 10 -15.92 -47.16 -4.33
C TRP A 10 -16.67 -45.87 -3.97
N LEU A 11 -17.90 -45.98 -3.46
CA LEU A 11 -18.69 -44.82 -3.02
C LEU A 11 -18.08 -44.10 -1.81
N CYS A 12 -17.49 -44.84 -0.86
CA CYS A 12 -16.77 -44.23 0.27
C CYS A 12 -15.47 -43.53 -0.16
N PHE A 13 -14.77 -44.03 -1.18
CA PHE A 13 -13.54 -43.42 -1.67
C PHE A 13 -13.80 -42.11 -2.44
N VAL A 14 -14.89 -42.05 -3.20
CA VAL A 14 -15.29 -40.83 -3.93
C VAL A 14 -15.79 -39.73 -2.97
N SER A 15 -16.50 -40.09 -1.89
CA SER A 15 -16.97 -39.11 -0.90
C SER A 15 -15.83 -38.54 -0.04
N LEU A 16 -14.80 -39.32 0.29
CA LEU A 16 -13.58 -38.80 0.93
C LEU A 16 -12.74 -37.92 0.00
N ALA A 17 -12.69 -38.21 -1.31
CA ALA A 17 -12.02 -37.37 -2.28
C ALA A 17 -12.73 -36.02 -2.51
N CYS A 18 -14.07 -35.99 -2.47
CA CYS A 18 -14.85 -34.75 -2.54
C CYS A 18 -14.71 -33.89 -1.26
N LEU A 19 -14.52 -34.51 -0.08
CA LEU A 19 -14.24 -33.78 1.16
C LEU A 19 -12.81 -33.24 1.24
N GLY A 20 -11.83 -33.94 0.65
CA GLY A 20 -10.45 -33.43 0.52
C GLY A 20 -10.31 -32.27 -0.47
N GLY A 21 -11.12 -32.25 -1.53
CA GLY A 21 -11.12 -31.16 -2.52
C GLY A 21 -11.70 -29.83 -2.03
N LEU A 22 -12.53 -29.85 -0.98
CA LEU A 22 -13.10 -28.63 -0.37
C LEU A 22 -12.15 -27.92 0.60
N TRP A 23 -11.09 -28.59 1.06
CA TRP A 23 -10.10 -28.00 1.97
C TRP A 23 -8.96 -27.30 1.22
N SER A 24 -8.72 -27.65 -0.04
CA SER A 24 -7.60 -27.12 -0.82
C SER A 24 -7.92 -25.82 -1.59
N ALA A 25 -9.14 -25.29 -1.45
CA ALA A 25 -9.58 -24.05 -2.10
C ALA A 25 -9.74 -22.87 -1.15
N ASN A 26 -9.40 -23.01 0.13
CA ASN A 26 -9.09 -21.86 0.98
C ASN A 26 -7.62 -21.49 0.73
N ALA A 27 -7.38 -20.94 -0.47
CA ALA A 27 -6.15 -20.22 -0.74
C ALA A 27 -6.00 -19.15 0.35
N MET A 28 -5.00 -19.36 1.19
CA MET A 28 -4.55 -18.55 2.32
C MET A 28 -5.09 -17.11 2.33
N ALA A 29 -6.23 -16.90 2.98
CA ALA A 29 -6.43 -15.63 3.67
C ALA A 29 -5.48 -15.69 4.87
N GLN A 30 -4.24 -15.25 4.66
CA GLN A 30 -3.30 -15.04 5.75
C GLN A 30 -3.99 -14.02 6.66
N ASP A 31 -4.41 -14.44 7.85
CA ASP A 31 -5.18 -13.58 8.76
C ASP A 31 -4.41 -12.27 8.96
N PHE A 32 -5.00 -11.16 8.51
CA PHE A 32 -4.40 -9.85 8.63
C PHE A 32 -4.35 -9.45 10.11
N ASN A 33 -3.22 -9.72 10.75
CA ASN A 33 -3.02 -9.38 12.15
C ASN A 33 -2.75 -7.88 12.27
N ARG A 34 -3.83 -7.11 12.43
CA ARG A 34 -3.80 -5.64 12.54
C ARG A 34 -2.75 -5.12 13.52
N ALA A 35 -2.53 -5.79 14.66
CA ALA A 35 -1.55 -5.35 15.63
C ALA A 35 -0.11 -5.53 15.12
N ALA A 36 0.20 -6.69 14.55
CA ALA A 36 1.53 -6.95 13.96
C ALA A 36 1.79 -6.03 12.75
N GLU A 37 0.79 -5.84 11.91
CA GLU A 37 0.90 -4.99 10.71
C GLU A 37 1.01 -3.50 11.07
N LEU A 38 0.36 -3.06 12.16
CA LEU A 38 0.58 -1.73 12.72
C LEU A 38 2.03 -1.56 13.21
N VAL A 39 2.63 -2.55 13.88
CA VAL A 39 4.05 -2.47 14.30
C VAL A 39 4.96 -2.34 13.09
N ARG A 40 4.76 -3.17 12.05
CA ARG A 40 5.52 -3.09 10.79
C ARG A 40 5.35 -1.74 10.10
N TYR A 41 4.12 -1.23 10.05
CA TYR A 41 3.79 0.08 9.51
C TYR A 41 4.52 1.20 10.26
N ARG A 42 4.53 1.17 11.59
CA ARG A 42 5.21 2.19 12.41
C ARG A 42 6.73 2.16 12.23
N ALA A 43 7.33 0.97 12.16
CA ALA A 43 8.75 0.83 11.88
C ALA A 43 9.12 1.39 10.50
N TRP A 44 8.32 1.07 9.47
CA TRP A 44 8.48 1.65 8.14
C TRP A 44 8.31 3.17 8.14
N PHE A 45 7.26 3.68 8.76
CA PHE A 45 6.95 5.09 8.79
C PHE A 45 8.08 5.89 9.46
N GLN A 46 8.70 5.35 10.50
CA GLN A 46 9.88 5.94 11.13
C GLN A 46 11.08 6.01 10.17
N ALA A 47 11.38 4.92 9.45
CA ALA A 47 12.47 4.93 8.47
C ALA A 47 12.19 5.92 7.32
N PHE A 48 10.96 5.91 6.81
CA PHE A 48 10.51 6.80 5.74
C PHE A 48 10.58 8.28 6.13
N THR A 49 10.17 8.63 7.36
CA THR A 49 10.25 10.01 7.86
C THR A 49 11.70 10.46 8.09
N GLN A 50 12.58 9.56 8.55
CA GLN A 50 14.02 9.84 8.63
C GLN A 50 14.62 10.15 7.25
N ASP A 51 14.24 9.39 6.22
CA ASP A 51 14.71 9.63 4.85
C ASP A 51 14.20 10.99 4.30
N LEU A 52 12.95 11.35 4.61
CA LEU A 52 12.37 12.66 4.28
C LEU A 52 13.05 13.82 5.00
N ASP A 53 13.39 13.66 6.28
CA ASP A 53 14.10 14.68 7.05
C ASP A 53 15.53 14.85 6.55
N ALA A 54 16.20 13.75 6.20
CA ALA A 54 17.50 13.80 5.57
C ALA A 54 17.44 14.50 4.20
N LEU A 55 16.41 14.26 3.40
CA LEU A 55 16.18 14.98 2.14
C LEU A 55 16.03 16.48 2.39
N ALA A 56 15.17 16.87 3.33
CA ALA A 56 14.93 18.28 3.67
C ALA A 56 16.18 18.99 4.22
N ALA A 57 17.05 18.28 4.92
CA ALA A 57 18.31 18.80 5.45
C ALA A 57 19.43 18.89 4.39
N THR A 58 19.24 18.32 3.19
CA THR A 58 20.26 18.29 2.15
C THR A 58 20.52 19.69 1.60
N ARG A 59 21.81 20.05 1.53
CA ARG A 59 22.26 21.30 0.91
C ARG A 59 22.71 21.01 -0.52
N GLY A 60 21.99 21.56 -1.49
CA GLY A 60 22.33 21.46 -2.91
C GLY A 60 21.51 20.40 -3.66
N PRO A 61 21.77 20.29 -4.97
CA PRO A 61 21.05 19.38 -5.84
C PRO A 61 21.44 17.91 -5.63
N LEU A 62 20.53 17.01 -5.97
CA LEU A 62 20.72 15.57 -5.99
C LEU A 62 20.47 15.03 -7.40
N THR A 63 21.23 13.99 -7.78
CA THR A 63 20.91 13.18 -8.95
C THR A 63 19.75 12.23 -8.65
N GLU A 64 19.17 11.65 -9.69
CA GLU A 64 18.12 10.62 -9.55
C GLU A 64 18.61 9.42 -8.73
N ALA A 65 19.80 8.91 -9.02
CA ALA A 65 20.39 7.79 -8.30
C ALA A 65 20.62 8.10 -6.81
N GLN A 66 21.03 9.34 -6.48
CA GLN A 66 21.20 9.76 -5.08
C GLN A 66 19.87 9.85 -4.33
N LEU A 67 18.78 10.19 -5.01
CA LEU A 67 17.44 10.16 -4.41
C LEU A 67 17.00 8.72 -4.18
N ASP A 68 17.13 7.85 -5.18
CA ASP A 68 16.73 6.45 -5.05
C ASP A 68 17.53 5.74 -3.94
N GLU A 69 18.85 5.96 -3.87
CA GLU A 69 19.71 5.42 -2.82
C GLU A 69 19.27 5.89 -1.42
N ARG A 70 18.92 7.18 -1.29
CA ARG A 70 18.49 7.75 -0.01
C ARG A 70 17.23 7.08 0.54
N PHE A 71 16.28 6.76 -0.33
CA PHE A 71 15.00 6.16 0.05
C PHE A 71 14.97 4.63 -0.06
N ALA A 72 16.04 3.98 -0.53
CA ALA A 72 16.05 2.54 -0.81
C ALA A 72 15.64 1.64 0.37
N ARG A 73 15.77 2.14 1.61
CA ARG A 73 15.35 1.45 2.84
C ARG A 73 13.84 1.50 3.08
N SER A 74 13.16 2.53 2.59
CA SER A 74 11.74 2.80 2.87
C SER A 74 10.86 2.84 1.62
N VAL A 75 11.44 2.84 0.43
CA VAL A 75 10.78 2.96 -0.87
C VAL A 75 11.40 1.98 -1.85
N VAL A 76 10.57 1.37 -2.69
CA VAL A 76 11.03 0.48 -3.76
C VAL A 76 11.60 1.34 -4.90
N PRO A 77 12.89 1.20 -5.26
CA PRO A 77 13.47 1.93 -6.38
C PRO A 77 12.72 1.67 -7.69
N GLY A 78 12.61 2.69 -8.56
CA GLY A 78 11.87 2.59 -9.83
C GLY A 78 10.34 2.47 -9.70
N SER A 79 9.79 2.42 -8.49
CA SER A 79 8.35 2.31 -8.27
C SER A 79 7.60 3.63 -8.50
N ARG A 80 6.28 3.55 -8.47
CA ARG A 80 5.40 4.74 -8.50
C ARG A 80 5.67 5.66 -7.32
N ALA A 81 5.99 5.12 -6.16
CA ALA A 81 6.36 5.91 -4.98
C ALA A 81 7.66 6.69 -5.19
N ALA A 82 8.71 6.09 -5.77
CA ALA A 82 9.95 6.81 -6.06
C ALA A 82 9.68 8.01 -6.99
N SER A 83 8.90 7.79 -8.04
CA SER A 83 8.47 8.87 -8.95
C SER A 83 7.62 9.94 -8.26
N PHE A 84 6.68 9.53 -7.41
CA PHE A 84 5.87 10.42 -6.60
C PHE A 84 6.72 11.32 -5.70
N LEU A 85 7.67 10.75 -4.93
CA LEU A 85 8.50 11.52 -4.00
C LEU A 85 9.34 12.58 -4.71
N ARG A 86 9.87 12.25 -5.89
CA ARG A 86 10.60 13.20 -6.74
C ARG A 86 9.69 14.37 -7.12
N GLN A 87 8.49 14.11 -7.58
CA GLN A 87 7.56 15.16 -8.03
C GLN A 87 7.03 16.00 -6.86
N THR A 88 6.81 15.40 -5.69
CA THR A 88 6.19 16.06 -4.55
C THR A 88 7.19 16.81 -3.68
N PHE A 89 8.34 16.21 -3.38
CA PHE A 89 9.31 16.73 -2.40
C PHE A 89 10.60 17.24 -3.02
N THR A 90 10.69 17.27 -4.35
CA THR A 90 11.79 17.94 -5.04
C THR A 90 11.29 18.80 -6.21
N ARG A 91 12.06 19.82 -6.55
CA ARG A 91 11.93 20.61 -7.77
C ARG A 91 13.04 20.17 -8.73
N ARG A 92 12.69 19.87 -9.98
CA ARG A 92 13.70 19.61 -11.02
C ARG A 92 14.23 20.94 -11.57
N GLY A 93 15.54 21.10 -11.61
CA GLY A 93 16.22 22.23 -12.24
C GLY A 93 16.42 22.01 -13.75
N ASP A 94 16.80 23.08 -14.45
CA ASP A 94 17.12 23.04 -15.89
C ASP A 94 18.38 22.21 -16.17
N ASP A 95 19.23 22.04 -15.15
CA ASP A 95 20.39 21.13 -15.12
C ASP A 95 19.99 19.65 -15.03
N GLY A 96 18.69 19.35 -14.92
CA GLY A 96 18.15 18.00 -14.77
C GLY A 96 18.29 17.43 -13.37
N LEU A 97 18.86 18.19 -12.42
CA LEU A 97 19.05 17.78 -11.03
C LEU A 97 17.83 18.12 -10.17
N TYR A 98 17.75 17.53 -8.98
CA TYR A 98 16.63 17.67 -8.07
C TYR A 98 17.01 18.45 -6.82
N TYR A 99 16.24 19.48 -6.53
CA TYR A 99 16.41 20.36 -5.37
C TYR A 99 15.32 20.04 -4.34
N PRO A 100 15.64 19.78 -3.06
CA PRO A 100 14.63 19.54 -2.04
C PRO A 100 13.62 20.70 -1.95
N GLN A 101 12.34 20.39 -1.79
CA GLN A 101 11.28 21.35 -1.50
C GLN A 101 10.35 20.82 -0.40
N ALA A 102 9.78 21.73 0.39
CA ALA A 102 8.89 21.34 1.48
C ALA A 102 7.52 20.84 0.99
N GLY A 103 6.89 21.54 0.02
CA GLY A 103 5.58 21.15 -0.53
C GLY A 103 4.54 20.81 0.54
N SER A 104 3.76 19.74 0.32
CA SER A 104 2.77 19.23 1.27
C SER A 104 3.34 18.34 2.38
N ARG A 105 4.66 18.36 2.63
CA ARG A 105 5.35 17.40 3.53
C ARG A 105 4.72 17.30 4.92
N ALA A 106 4.40 18.43 5.56
CA ALA A 106 3.84 18.42 6.90
C ALA A 106 2.46 17.72 6.96
N VAL A 107 1.60 17.99 5.98
CA VAL A 107 0.27 17.35 5.89
C VAL A 107 0.40 15.89 5.48
N PHE A 108 1.29 15.60 4.53
CA PHE A 108 1.59 14.24 4.09
C PHE A 108 2.05 13.34 5.23
N THR A 109 3.05 13.78 6.01
CA THR A 109 3.55 13.01 7.16
C THR A 109 2.54 12.96 8.29
N GLY A 110 1.75 14.02 8.51
CA GLY A 110 0.65 14.04 9.48
C GLY A 110 -0.42 12.99 9.17
N VAL A 111 -0.88 12.93 7.91
CA VAL A 111 -1.87 11.94 7.46
C VAL A 111 -1.35 10.52 7.64
N LEU A 112 -0.10 10.24 7.25
CA LEU A 112 0.50 8.92 7.45
C LEU A 112 0.72 8.61 8.94
N ALA A 113 1.08 9.59 9.77
CA ALA A 113 1.19 9.40 11.21
C ALA A 113 -0.16 8.98 11.81
N SER A 114 -1.27 9.55 11.35
CA SER A 114 -2.63 9.19 11.77
C SER A 114 -3.20 7.95 11.09
N ALA A 115 -2.52 7.38 10.10
CA ALA A 115 -3.00 6.21 9.39
C ALA A 115 -2.75 4.91 10.17
N ILE A 116 -3.70 3.99 10.06
CA ILE A 116 -3.69 2.67 10.69
C ILE A 116 -4.00 1.62 9.61
N PRO A 117 -3.17 0.57 9.45
CA PRO A 117 -3.48 -0.53 8.53
C PRO A 117 -4.81 -1.19 8.90
N ALA A 118 -5.76 -1.17 7.96
CA ALA A 118 -7.12 -1.65 8.13
C ALA A 118 -7.34 -3.04 7.51
N GLY A 119 -6.59 -3.38 6.45
CA GLY A 119 -6.69 -4.65 5.75
C GLY A 119 -5.74 -4.72 4.55
N GLN A 120 -5.77 -5.86 3.84
CA GLN A 120 -5.01 -6.06 2.60
C GLN A 120 -5.94 -6.32 1.42
N GLY A 121 -5.65 -5.68 0.28
CA GLY A 121 -6.37 -5.84 -0.98
C GLY A 121 -5.74 -6.85 -1.94
N GLY A 122 -4.80 -7.67 -1.47
CA GLY A 122 -4.08 -8.62 -2.31
C GLY A 122 -2.95 -7.99 -3.13
N VAL A 123 -2.43 -8.75 -4.10
CA VAL A 123 -1.37 -8.29 -5.01
C VAL A 123 -1.94 -7.23 -5.95
N TYR A 124 -1.23 -6.11 -6.08
CA TYR A 124 -1.57 -5.04 -6.99
C TYR A 124 -1.27 -5.47 -8.43
N PRO A 125 -2.25 -5.41 -9.35
CA PRO A 125 -2.06 -5.75 -10.74
C PRO A 125 -1.35 -4.59 -11.46
N GLU A 126 -0.03 -4.49 -11.33
CA GLU A 126 0.76 -3.52 -12.09
C GLU A 126 0.68 -3.85 -13.58
N THR A 127 0.29 -2.85 -14.38
CA THR A 127 0.07 -2.99 -15.84
C THR A 127 0.96 -2.08 -16.66
N THR A 128 1.70 -1.17 -16.02
CA THR A 128 2.58 -0.22 -16.71
C THR A 128 3.94 -0.87 -16.97
N PRO A 129 4.35 -1.10 -18.23
CA PRO A 129 5.59 -1.80 -18.54
C PRO A 129 6.85 -1.09 -18.04
N ALA A 130 6.80 0.23 -17.88
CA ALA A 130 7.91 1.03 -17.35
C ALA A 130 8.11 0.88 -15.83
N VAL A 131 7.15 0.28 -15.12
CA VAL A 131 7.22 0.00 -13.68
C VAL A 131 7.49 -1.49 -13.52
N ASP A 132 8.76 -1.87 -13.64
CA ASP A 132 9.23 -3.25 -13.43
C ASP A 132 9.71 -3.42 -11.98
N VAL A 133 8.74 -3.45 -11.07
CA VAL A 133 8.97 -3.77 -9.67
C VAL A 133 8.18 -5.04 -9.37
N GLY A 134 8.77 -5.97 -8.60
CA GLY A 134 8.07 -7.19 -8.23
C GLY A 134 6.79 -6.92 -7.44
N ASP A 135 6.03 -7.99 -7.19
CA ASP A 135 4.69 -7.92 -6.60
C ASP A 135 4.59 -6.99 -5.38
N LEU A 136 3.71 -5.99 -5.50
CA LEU A 136 3.36 -5.08 -4.41
C LEU A 136 2.01 -5.49 -3.84
N THR A 137 1.86 -5.42 -2.52
CA THR A 137 0.60 -5.71 -1.84
C THR A 137 -0.17 -4.43 -1.56
N VAL A 138 -1.48 -4.43 -1.81
CA VAL A 138 -2.39 -3.34 -1.44
C VAL A 138 -2.62 -3.36 0.06
N TRP A 139 -2.28 -2.28 0.75
CA TRP A 139 -2.50 -2.08 2.19
C TRP A 139 -3.51 -0.97 2.42
N TYR A 140 -4.73 -1.34 2.77
CA TYR A 140 -5.79 -0.39 3.09
C TYR A 140 -5.49 0.34 4.39
N LEU A 141 -5.69 1.65 4.39
CA LEU A 141 -5.42 2.53 5.53
C LEU A 141 -6.69 3.21 6.01
N HIS A 142 -6.99 3.04 7.29
CA HIS A 142 -7.90 3.93 7.98
C HIS A 142 -7.13 5.18 8.40
N VAL A 143 -7.64 6.38 8.09
CA VAL A 143 -7.00 7.64 8.42
C VAL A 143 -7.86 8.39 9.43
N ASP A 144 -7.33 8.62 10.62
CA ASP A 144 -8.01 9.36 11.69
C ASP A 144 -7.42 10.78 11.84
N VAL A 145 -7.91 11.72 11.03
CA VAL A 145 -7.48 13.13 11.03
C VAL A 145 -8.63 14.11 11.27
N GLY A 146 -9.68 13.67 11.99
CA GLY A 146 -10.80 14.51 12.42
C GLY A 146 -11.84 14.83 11.34
N ASP A 147 -12.79 15.72 11.68
CA ASP A 147 -14.02 15.96 10.90
C ASP A 147 -13.80 16.43 9.46
N MET A 148 -12.71 17.17 9.20
CA MET A 148 -12.38 17.62 7.86
C MET A 148 -11.98 16.44 6.95
N ALA A 149 -11.27 15.45 7.47
CA ALA A 149 -11.01 14.20 6.75
C ALA A 149 -12.32 13.48 6.42
N ASN A 150 -13.23 13.42 7.39
CA ASN A 150 -14.51 12.74 7.23
C ASN A 150 -15.35 13.39 6.11
N THR A 151 -15.25 14.70 5.92
CA THR A 151 -15.92 15.39 4.79
C THR A 151 -15.44 14.85 3.45
N TYR A 152 -14.13 14.69 3.27
CA TYR A 152 -13.56 14.12 2.05
C TYR A 152 -13.87 12.62 1.91
N LEU A 153 -13.65 11.85 2.98
CA LEU A 153 -13.81 10.40 2.98
C LEU A 153 -15.25 9.95 2.77
N LEU A 154 -16.22 10.68 3.31
CA LEU A 154 -17.65 10.37 3.16
C LEU A 154 -18.26 10.98 1.89
N SER A 155 -17.48 11.71 1.09
CA SER A 155 -17.96 12.31 -0.15
C SER A 155 -18.20 11.22 -1.22
N PRO A 156 -19.43 11.13 -1.79
CA PRO A 156 -19.72 10.22 -2.89
C PRO A 156 -19.01 10.63 -4.21
N GLU A 157 -18.45 11.84 -4.27
CA GLU A 157 -17.64 12.28 -5.39
C GLU A 157 -16.27 11.57 -5.43
N HIS A 158 -15.75 11.20 -4.26
CA HIS A 158 -14.43 10.57 -4.12
C HIS A 158 -14.51 9.07 -3.82
N PHE A 159 -15.62 8.60 -3.22
CA PHE A 159 -15.77 7.20 -2.82
C PHE A 159 -17.13 6.59 -3.19
N LYS A 160 -17.14 5.32 -3.64
CA LYS A 160 -18.30 4.63 -4.22
C LYS A 160 -18.52 3.19 -3.70
N PRO A 161 -19.07 2.98 -2.50
CA PRO A 161 -19.12 3.89 -1.35
C PRO A 161 -17.81 3.82 -0.55
N TYR A 162 -17.63 4.74 0.40
CA TYR A 162 -16.53 4.65 1.37
C TYR A 162 -16.74 3.46 2.31
N ARG A 163 -15.99 2.38 2.08
CA ARG A 163 -15.99 1.18 2.91
C ARG A 163 -14.70 0.40 2.74
N LEU A 164 -14.28 -0.30 3.78
CA LEU A 164 -13.16 -1.24 3.67
C LEU A 164 -13.55 -2.37 2.70
N PRO A 165 -12.75 -2.63 1.64
CA PRO A 165 -13.01 -3.74 0.73
C PRO A 165 -12.78 -5.10 1.40
N PRO A 166 -13.36 -6.20 0.87
CA PRO A 166 -13.10 -7.54 1.37
C PRO A 166 -11.59 -7.89 1.33
N PRO A 167 -11.10 -8.70 2.28
CA PRO A 167 -9.70 -9.14 2.26
C PRO A 167 -9.30 -9.77 0.93
N GLY A 168 -8.10 -9.45 0.45
CA GLY A 168 -7.55 -9.97 -0.80
C GLY A 168 -8.14 -9.35 -2.07
N LYS A 169 -9.03 -8.34 -1.95
CA LYS A 169 -9.66 -7.69 -3.09
C LYS A 169 -9.30 -6.21 -3.17
N LEU A 170 -8.70 -5.82 -4.29
CA LEU A 170 -8.53 -4.42 -4.64
C LEU A 170 -9.85 -3.85 -5.20
N GLU A 171 -10.36 -2.82 -4.56
CA GLU A 171 -11.43 -1.95 -5.07
C GLU A 171 -10.92 -0.49 -5.09
N ARG A 172 -10.99 0.16 -6.26
CA ARG A 172 -10.69 1.58 -6.45
C ARG A 172 -11.87 2.43 -6.01
N ASP A 173 -11.60 3.68 -5.63
CA ASP A 173 -12.60 4.62 -5.15
C ASP A 173 -13.39 4.08 -3.94
N ALA A 174 -12.86 3.13 -3.17
CA ALA A 174 -13.56 2.51 -2.05
C ALA A 174 -12.92 2.87 -0.71
N TYR A 175 -11.57 2.91 -0.67
CA TYR A 175 -10.81 3.14 0.55
C TYR A 175 -9.37 3.55 0.23
N PRO A 176 -8.75 4.45 1.01
CA PRO A 176 -7.34 4.81 0.85
C PRO A 176 -6.40 3.61 1.03
N PHE A 177 -5.32 3.54 0.24
CA PHE A 177 -4.32 2.49 0.41
C PHE A 177 -2.89 2.92 0.03
N LEU A 178 -1.92 2.15 0.51
CA LEU A 178 -0.54 2.14 0.02
C LEU A 178 -0.28 0.86 -0.76
N LEU A 179 0.69 0.91 -1.67
CA LEU A 179 1.30 -0.29 -2.23
C LEU A 179 2.59 -0.56 -1.46
N MET A 180 2.70 -1.73 -0.85
CA MET A 180 3.83 -2.11 -0.02
C MET A 180 4.51 -3.35 -0.59
N ASP A 181 5.82 -3.31 -0.76
CA ASP A 181 6.63 -4.52 -0.89
C ASP A 181 6.76 -5.15 0.50
N THR A 182 6.26 -6.39 0.60
CA THR A 182 6.18 -7.15 1.85
C THR A 182 7.08 -8.39 1.84
N ARG A 183 7.89 -8.60 0.79
CA ARG A 183 8.68 -9.82 0.59
C ARG A 183 9.83 -9.92 1.58
N ASP A 184 10.40 -8.78 1.95
CA ASP A 184 11.46 -8.68 2.96
C ASP A 184 10.88 -8.34 4.34
N GLN A 185 11.72 -8.44 5.38
CA GLN A 185 11.29 -8.09 6.74
C GLN A 185 10.97 -6.59 6.91
N ALA A 186 11.60 -5.73 6.11
CA ALA A 186 11.32 -4.30 6.11
C ALA A 186 10.33 -3.98 4.99
N LEU A 187 9.22 -3.33 5.34
CA LEU A 187 8.28 -2.81 4.34
C LEU A 187 8.97 -1.73 3.52
N ARG A 188 8.66 -1.68 2.23
CA ARG A 188 9.04 -0.57 1.34
C ARG A 188 7.84 -0.09 0.57
N LEU A 189 7.71 1.22 0.45
CA LEU A 189 6.62 1.86 -0.27
C LEU A 189 6.85 1.72 -1.78
N GLY A 190 5.88 1.12 -2.48
CA GLY A 190 5.87 1.02 -3.94
C GLY A 190 4.92 2.01 -4.60
N GLY A 191 3.94 2.56 -3.87
CA GLY A 191 2.97 3.50 -4.43
C GLY A 191 1.96 4.01 -3.42
N ILE A 192 1.28 5.09 -3.80
CA ILE A 192 0.26 5.76 -2.99
C ILE A 192 -1.00 5.82 -3.85
N SER A 193 -2.14 5.46 -3.26
CA SER A 193 -3.40 5.50 -4.00
C SER A 193 -3.85 6.93 -4.28
N SER A 194 -4.61 7.13 -5.35
CA SER A 194 -5.19 8.43 -5.70
C SER A 194 -6.15 8.94 -4.61
N GLU A 195 -6.84 8.01 -3.94
CA GLU A 195 -7.76 8.28 -2.84
C GLU A 195 -7.02 8.88 -1.63
N LEU A 196 -5.87 8.31 -1.26
CA LEU A 196 -5.05 8.82 -0.16
C LEU A 196 -4.38 10.15 -0.51
N TRP A 197 -3.82 10.26 -1.71
CA TRP A 197 -3.21 11.51 -2.16
C TRP A 197 -4.23 12.64 -2.28
N GLY A 198 -5.43 12.36 -2.79
CA GLY A 198 -6.51 13.33 -2.86
C GLY A 198 -6.92 13.85 -1.48
N LEU A 199 -6.97 12.99 -0.45
CA LEU A 199 -7.18 13.41 0.94
C LEU A 199 -6.07 14.36 1.42
N ILE A 200 -4.81 14.03 1.14
CA ILE A 200 -3.67 14.88 1.53
C ILE A 200 -3.73 16.24 0.85
N VAL A 201 -4.05 16.28 -0.44
CA VAL A 201 -4.22 17.54 -1.19
C VAL A 201 -5.40 18.35 -0.64
N TYR A 202 -6.53 17.70 -0.36
CA TYR A 202 -7.69 18.35 0.24
C TYR A 202 -7.36 19.03 1.57
N LEU A 203 -6.69 18.29 2.48
CA LEU A 203 -6.29 18.83 3.78
C LEU A 203 -5.20 19.91 3.66
N HIS A 204 -4.28 19.76 2.71
CA HIS A 204 -3.25 20.77 2.46
C HIS A 204 -3.86 22.08 1.98
N ASN A 205 -4.81 22.01 1.04
CA ASN A 205 -5.50 23.19 0.52
C ASN A 205 -6.42 23.84 1.56
N ALA A 206 -6.96 23.09 2.52
CA ALA A 206 -7.78 23.64 3.59
C ALA A 206 -6.96 24.34 4.70
N ALA A 207 -5.65 24.09 4.75
CA ALA A 207 -4.75 24.70 5.73
C ALA A 207 -4.22 26.09 5.30
N TYR A 208 -4.52 26.54 4.08
CA TYR A 208 -4.14 27.83 3.50
C TYR A 208 -5.37 28.58 2.99
#